data_AF-L1J8U7-F1
#
_entry.id   AF-L1J8U7-F1
#
_cell.length_a   1.000
_cell.length_b   1.000
_cell.length_c   1.000
_cell.angle_alpha   90.00
_cell.angle_beta   90.00
_cell.angle_gamma   90.00
#
_symmetry.space_group_name_H-M   'P 1'
#
loop_
_entity.id
_entity.type
_entity.pdbx_description
1 polymer ?
#
loop_
_entity_poly.entity_id
_entity_poly.type
_entity_poly.pdbx_seq_one_letter_code
_entity_poly.pdbx_strand_id
1 'polypeptide(L)'
;MGKRASRYSVRSKKIRQESKSLEKLFEEAHEVSAAFQLWSQRREGGDGLYLNITSIKNRYDRRYDLRACGGYRDLCICVEVGWTVNAKNGSCTFIPLKQWDETLNLRRHICEVQVLLEEMYTVKQHVHKEYVNFRNVLCQ
;
A
#
# COMPACT_ATOMS: atom_id res chain seq x y z
N MET A 1 7.60 13.96 52.42
CA MET A 1 6.35 13.47 51.79
C MET A 1 5.57 14.66 51.27
N GLY A 2 5.13 14.67 50.01
CA GLY A 2 4.28 15.72 49.46
C GLY A 2 4.17 15.64 47.94
N LYS A 3 3.02 15.20 47.44
CA LYS A 3 2.75 14.63 46.11
C LYS A 3 2.93 15.64 44.97
N ARG A 4 3.77 15.31 43.97
CA ARG A 4 3.78 15.97 42.64
C ARG A 4 2.49 15.59 41.89
N ALA A 5 1.60 16.56 41.69
CA ALA A 5 0.39 16.37 40.92
C ALA A 5 0.72 16.33 39.42
N SER A 6 0.52 15.16 38.80
CA SER A 6 0.23 15.04 37.37
C SER A 6 -1.05 15.82 37.06
N ARG A 7 -1.08 16.51 35.91
CA ARG A 7 -2.25 16.52 35.01
C ARG A 7 -1.91 17.23 33.70
N TYR A 8 -1.46 16.44 32.73
CA TYR A 8 -1.59 16.76 31.31
C TYR A 8 -3.04 17.22 31.02
N SER A 9 -3.16 18.24 30.18
CA SER A 9 -4.44 18.80 29.71
C SER A 9 -5.39 17.71 29.20
N VAL A 10 -6.55 17.56 29.84
CA VAL A 10 -7.65 16.64 29.49
C VAL A 10 -8.53 17.20 28.36
N ARG A 11 -8.02 18.13 27.54
CA ARG A 11 -8.78 18.73 26.44
C ARG A 11 -7.92 18.92 25.19
N SER A 12 -7.30 17.84 24.72
CA SER A 12 -7.14 17.73 23.27
C SER A 12 -8.53 17.37 22.72
N LYS A 13 -9.29 18.38 22.31
CA LYS A 13 -10.30 18.18 21.26
C LYS A 13 -9.51 17.70 20.05
N LYS A 14 -9.21 16.40 19.98
CA LYS A 14 -8.85 15.75 18.73
C LYS A 14 -9.95 16.19 17.79
N ILE A 15 -9.55 16.88 16.73
CA ILE A 15 -10.42 17.19 15.60
C ILE A 15 -10.93 15.81 15.13
N ARG A 16 -12.07 15.39 15.66
CA ARG A 16 -12.91 14.38 15.04
C ARG A 16 -13.55 15.14 13.90
N GLN A 17 -12.81 15.26 12.82
CA GLN A 17 -13.42 15.40 11.53
C GLN A 17 -14.12 14.05 11.31
N GLU A 18 -15.35 13.94 11.80
CA GLU A 18 -16.34 12.98 11.27
C GLU A 18 -16.63 13.43 9.84
N SER A 19 -15.61 13.32 9.00
CA SER A 19 -15.73 13.64 7.60
C SER A 19 -16.32 12.40 6.97
N LYS A 20 -17.59 12.49 6.58
CA LYS A 20 -18.25 11.50 5.72
C LYS A 20 -17.41 11.14 4.48
N SER A 21 -16.46 12.00 4.09
CA SER A 21 -15.47 11.70 3.06
C SER A 21 -14.41 10.67 3.48
N LEU A 22 -13.94 10.67 4.73
CA LEU A 22 -12.95 9.72 5.22
C LEU A 22 -13.54 8.33 5.39
N GLU A 23 -14.77 8.20 5.91
CA GLU A 23 -15.49 6.92 5.93
C GLU A 23 -15.67 6.34 4.53
N LYS A 24 -16.08 7.17 3.56
CA LYS A 24 -16.18 6.78 2.16
C LYS A 24 -14.83 6.33 1.59
N LEU A 25 -13.73 7.01 1.91
CA LEU A 25 -12.38 6.62 1.51
C LEU A 25 -11.92 5.31 2.16
N PHE A 26 -12.34 5.02 3.39
CA PHE A 26 -12.10 3.73 4.05
C PHE A 26 -12.83 2.60 3.32
N GLU A 27 -14.09 2.82 2.96
CA GLU A 27 -14.92 1.89 2.20
C GLU A 27 -14.34 1.67 0.79
N GLU A 28 -14.02 2.75 0.06
CA GLU A 28 -13.42 2.68 -1.28
C GLU A 28 -12.05 1.98 -1.27
N ALA A 29 -11.18 2.26 -0.28
CA ALA A 29 -9.89 1.56 -0.17
C ALA A 29 -10.08 0.07 0.14
N HIS A 30 -11.11 -0.28 0.91
CA HIS A 30 -11.45 -1.68 1.18
C HIS A 30 -12.02 -2.37 -0.07
N GLU A 31 -12.90 -1.70 -0.81
CA GLU A 31 -13.44 -2.18 -2.08
C GLU A 31 -12.34 -2.38 -3.13
N VAL A 32 -11.42 -1.42 -3.27
CA VAL A 32 -10.26 -1.55 -4.17
C VAL A 32 -9.40 -2.72 -3.74
N SER A 33 -9.06 -2.84 -2.45
CA SER A 33 -8.29 -3.98 -1.93
C SER A 33 -8.98 -5.31 -2.23
N ALA A 34 -10.29 -5.41 -1.99
CA ALA A 34 -11.08 -6.62 -2.24
C ALA A 34 -11.19 -6.92 -3.74
N ALA A 35 -11.40 -5.90 -4.58
CA ALA A 35 -11.44 -6.04 -6.03
C ALA A 35 -10.12 -6.54 -6.59
N PHE A 36 -8.98 -6.05 -6.08
CA PHE A 36 -7.65 -6.56 -6.46
C PHE A 36 -7.45 -8.02 -6.03
N GLN A 37 -7.87 -8.39 -4.81
CA GLN A 37 -7.82 -9.78 -4.35
C GLN A 37 -8.69 -10.70 -5.21
N LEU A 38 -9.92 -10.29 -5.52
CA LEU A 38 -10.85 -11.04 -6.37
C LEU A 38 -10.34 -11.12 -7.81
N TRP A 39 -9.77 -10.04 -8.35
CA TRP A 39 -9.14 -10.02 -9.67
C TRP A 39 -7.98 -11.01 -9.75
N SER A 40 -7.14 -11.07 -8.71
CA SER A 40 -6.08 -12.08 -8.62
C SER A 40 -6.60 -13.51 -8.50
N GLN A 41 -7.84 -13.71 -8.04
CA GLN A 41 -8.46 -15.04 -7.89
C GLN A 41 -9.30 -15.46 -9.11
N ARG A 42 -9.74 -14.51 -9.95
CA ARG A 42 -10.50 -14.81 -11.17
C ARG A 42 -9.59 -15.51 -12.18
N ARG A 43 -9.84 -16.81 -12.38
CA ARG A 43 -9.11 -17.68 -13.32
C ARG A 43 -9.63 -17.62 -14.77
N GLU A 44 -10.64 -16.81 -15.06
CA GLU A 44 -11.35 -16.87 -16.35
C GLU A 44 -11.39 -15.51 -17.05
N GLY A 45 -10.73 -15.46 -18.21
CA GLY A 45 -10.72 -14.31 -19.12
C GLY A 45 -9.49 -14.31 -20.04
N GLY A 46 -9.63 -14.93 -21.21
CA GLY A 46 -8.86 -14.68 -22.46
C GLY A 46 -7.34 -14.79 -22.44
N ASP A 47 -6.66 -13.88 -21.74
CA ASP A 47 -5.21 -13.61 -21.92
C ASP A 47 -4.34 -14.04 -20.73
N GLY A 48 -4.94 -14.59 -19.67
CA GLY A 48 -4.23 -15.05 -18.48
C GLY A 48 -3.83 -13.92 -17.52
N LEU A 49 -3.78 -14.23 -16.22
CA LEU A 49 -3.31 -13.30 -15.19
C LEU A 49 -1.79 -13.11 -15.31
N TYR A 50 -1.27 -11.89 -15.41
CA TYR A 50 0.17 -11.60 -15.53
C TYR A 50 0.83 -11.12 -14.23
N LEU A 51 0.03 -10.79 -13.22
CA LEU A 51 0.48 -10.22 -11.96
C LEU A 51 0.13 -11.15 -10.81
N ASN A 52 1.06 -11.36 -9.88
CA ASN A 52 0.82 -12.05 -8.62
C ASN A 52 0.80 -11.03 -7.47
N ILE A 53 -0.29 -10.95 -6.70
CA ILE A 53 -0.32 -10.06 -5.55
C ILE A 53 0.47 -10.68 -4.40
N THR A 54 1.57 -10.03 -4.02
CA THR A 54 2.46 -10.52 -2.94
C THR A 54 2.12 -9.90 -1.59
N SER A 55 1.61 -8.68 -1.57
CA SER A 55 1.24 -7.99 -0.32
C SER A 55 0.24 -6.87 -0.59
N ILE A 56 -0.71 -6.69 0.33
CA ILE A 56 -1.55 -5.50 0.39
C ILE A 56 -1.41 -4.89 1.78
N LYS A 57 -0.95 -3.64 1.84
CA LYS A 57 -0.84 -2.84 3.05
C LYS A 57 -1.89 -1.74 2.98
N ASN A 58 -3.04 -1.98 3.61
CA ASN A 58 -4.09 -0.99 3.73
C ASN A 58 -3.93 -0.19 5.03
N ARG A 59 -3.26 0.97 4.97
CA ARG A 59 -3.11 1.85 6.15
C ARG A 59 -4.35 2.70 6.42
N TYR A 60 -5.34 2.66 5.53
CA TYR A 60 -6.67 3.20 5.79
C TYR A 60 -7.48 2.25 6.70
N ASP A 61 -7.18 0.95 6.77
CA ASP A 61 -7.92 0.07 7.69
C ASP A 61 -7.88 0.60 9.14
N ARG A 62 -9.05 0.70 9.79
CA ARG A 62 -9.19 1.15 11.19
C ARG A 62 -8.43 0.23 12.16
N ARG A 63 -8.18 -1.02 11.76
CA ARG A 63 -7.40 -2.02 12.52
C ARG A 63 -5.89 -1.86 12.33
N TYR A 64 -5.43 -1.08 11.35
CA TYR A 64 -4.00 -0.87 11.13
C TYR A 64 -3.40 -0.05 12.28
N ASP A 65 -2.25 -0.49 12.82
CA ASP A 65 -1.57 0.29 13.87
C ASP A 65 -0.86 1.51 13.27
N LEU A 66 -1.55 2.64 13.32
CA LEU A 66 -1.10 3.90 12.77
C LEU A 66 0.13 4.47 13.48
N ARG A 67 0.45 3.99 14.70
CA ARG A 67 1.65 4.40 15.43
C ARG A 67 2.91 3.90 14.76
N ALA A 68 2.83 2.76 14.06
CA ALA A 68 3.95 2.20 13.31
C ALA A 68 4.30 3.00 12.05
N CYS A 69 3.42 3.91 11.60
CA CYS A 69 3.63 4.73 10.41
C CYS A 69 3.54 6.24 10.68
N GLY A 70 3.62 6.67 11.94
CA GLY A 70 3.55 8.09 12.28
C GLY A 70 2.25 8.78 11.84
N GLY A 71 1.16 8.01 11.68
CA GLY A 71 -0.12 8.52 11.20
C GLY A 71 -0.25 8.64 9.68
N TYR A 72 0.74 8.20 8.89
CA TYR A 72 0.66 8.18 7.43
C TYR A 72 -0.38 7.19 6.90
N ARG A 73 -1.06 7.55 5.80
CA ARG A 73 -2.16 6.78 5.21
C ARG A 73 -1.95 6.60 3.71
N ASP A 74 -2.05 5.36 3.27
CA ASP A 74 -2.01 4.93 1.87
C ASP A 74 -2.59 3.50 1.78
N LEU A 75 -2.93 3.10 0.56
CA LEU A 75 -3.15 1.71 0.19
C LEU A 75 -2.00 1.32 -0.72
N CYS A 76 -1.19 0.38 -0.29
CA CYS A 76 0.00 -0.06 -1.00
C CYS A 76 -0.17 -1.52 -1.43
N ILE A 77 -0.13 -1.78 -2.74
CA ILE A 77 -0.32 -3.09 -3.35
C ILE A 77 0.99 -3.50 -4.00
N CYS A 78 1.62 -4.56 -3.51
CA CYS A 78 2.81 -5.14 -4.11
C CYS A 78 2.39 -6.21 -5.11
N VAL A 79 2.72 -6.00 -6.38
CA VAL A 79 2.44 -6.94 -7.48
C VAL A 79 3.75 -7.46 -8.05
N GLU A 80 3.88 -8.78 -8.13
CA GLU A 80 5.00 -9.43 -8.80
C GLU A 80 4.65 -9.67 -10.25
N VAL A 81 5.59 -9.35 -11.14
CA VAL A 81 5.44 -9.50 -12.60
C VAL A 81 6.55 -10.39 -13.14
N GLY A 82 6.21 -11.24 -14.09
CA GLY A 82 7.14 -12.17 -14.74
C GLY A 82 7.37 -11.78 -16.19
N TRP A 83 8.62 -11.78 -16.64
CA TRP A 83 8.95 -11.54 -18.04
C TRP A 83 10.18 -12.36 -18.49
N THR A 84 10.34 -12.52 -19.78
CA THR A 84 11.56 -13.04 -20.39
C THR A 84 12.15 -12.04 -21.37
N VAL A 85 13.44 -12.22 -21.68
CA VAL A 85 14.13 -11.46 -22.71
C VAL A 85 14.61 -12.43 -23.77
N ASN A 86 14.19 -12.23 -25.01
CA ASN A 86 14.64 -13.05 -26.12
C ASN A 86 16.11 -12.72 -26.42
N ALA A 87 16.97 -13.73 -26.32
CA ALA A 87 18.41 -13.56 -26.49
C ALA A 87 18.85 -13.14 -27.91
N LYS A 88 18.03 -13.39 -28.94
CA LYS A 88 18.38 -13.10 -30.34
C LYS A 88 18.11 -11.66 -30.72
N ASN A 89 17.05 -11.05 -30.21
CA ASN A 89 16.59 -9.71 -30.62
C ASN A 89 16.41 -8.73 -29.44
N GLY A 90 16.64 -9.18 -28.20
CA GLY A 90 16.50 -8.36 -27.00
C GLY A 90 15.05 -8.04 -26.61
N SER A 91 14.04 -8.62 -27.26
CA SER A 91 12.63 -8.28 -26.99
C SER A 91 12.20 -8.77 -25.60
N CYS A 92 11.50 -7.90 -24.87
CA CYS A 92 10.93 -8.21 -23.56
C CYS A 92 9.47 -8.68 -23.72
N THR A 93 9.12 -9.81 -23.12
CA THR A 93 7.76 -10.35 -23.18
C THR A 93 7.29 -10.72 -21.78
N PHE A 94 6.16 -10.15 -21.34
CA PHE A 94 5.50 -10.55 -20.10
C PHE A 94 4.97 -11.98 -20.21
N ILE A 95 5.10 -12.73 -19.12
CA ILE A 95 4.72 -14.14 -19.06
C ILE A 95 3.50 -14.28 -18.14
N PRO A 96 2.43 -14.95 -18.59
CA PRO A 96 1.28 -15.24 -17.74
C PRO A 96 1.70 -16.06 -16.50
N LEU A 97 1.12 -15.74 -15.35
CA LEU A 97 1.40 -16.37 -14.05
C LEU A 97 1.35 -17.89 -14.10
N LYS A 98 0.40 -18.46 -14.85
CA LYS A 98 0.23 -19.91 -15.02
C LYS A 98 1.42 -20.60 -15.68
N GLN A 99 2.29 -19.86 -16.37
CA GLN A 99 3.45 -20.38 -17.09
C GLN A 99 4.77 -20.11 -16.35
N TRP A 100 4.75 -19.47 -15.19
CA TRP A 100 5.97 -19.03 -14.53
C TRP A 100 6.90 -20.20 -14.16
N ASP A 101 6.35 -21.29 -13.62
CA ASP A 101 7.14 -22.45 -13.21
C ASP A 101 7.73 -23.24 -14.39
N GLU A 102 7.12 -23.12 -15.58
CA GLU A 102 7.53 -23.81 -16.80
C GLU A 102 8.44 -22.95 -17.69
N THR A 103 8.52 -21.65 -17.42
CA THR A 103 9.24 -20.70 -18.29
C THR A 103 10.72 -20.64 -17.94
N LEU A 104 11.56 -21.14 -18.84
CA LEU A 104 13.01 -21.03 -18.71
C LEU A 104 13.47 -19.56 -18.74
N ASN A 105 14.42 -19.21 -17.88
CA ASN A 105 14.97 -17.86 -17.76
C ASN A 105 13.94 -16.77 -17.44
N LEU A 106 12.83 -17.14 -16.79
CA LEU A 106 11.88 -16.18 -16.25
C LEU A 106 12.56 -15.22 -15.27
N ARG A 107 12.36 -13.93 -15.49
CA ARG A 107 12.74 -12.86 -14.56
C ARG A 107 11.48 -12.39 -13.84
N ARG A 108 11.62 -12.06 -12.56
CA ARG A 108 10.52 -11.57 -11.72
C ARG A 108 10.91 -10.28 -11.02
N HIS A 109 9.93 -9.40 -10.83
CA HIS A 109 10.10 -8.16 -10.09
C HIS A 109 8.83 -7.79 -9.34
N ILE A 110 8.99 -7.29 -8.13
CA ILE A 110 7.89 -6.79 -7.32
C ILE A 110 7.80 -5.29 -7.54
N CYS A 111 6.71 -4.85 -8.17
CA CYS A 111 6.32 -3.46 -8.29
C CYS A 111 5.43 -3.07 -7.11
N GLU A 112 5.62 -1.86 -6.58
CA GLU A 112 4.73 -1.27 -5.58
C GLU A 112 3.78 -0.28 -6.24
N VAL A 113 2.47 -0.51 -6.11
CA VAL A 113 1.42 0.41 -6.53
C VAL A 113 0.87 1.09 -5.28
N GLN A 114 1.07 2.40 -5.17
CA GLN A 114 0.54 3.19 -4.06
C GLN A 114 -0.68 4.00 -4.50
N VAL A 115 -1.79 3.81 -3.78
CA VAL A 115 -3.00 4.60 -3.91
C VAL A 115 -3.05 5.57 -2.72
N LEU A 116 -3.05 6.85 -3.04
CA LEU A 116 -3.05 7.95 -2.07
C LEU A 116 -4.20 8.92 -2.38
N LEU A 117 -4.66 9.62 -1.35
CA LEU A 117 -5.45 10.82 -1.56
C LEU A 117 -4.59 11.89 -2.23
N GLU A 118 -5.18 12.69 -3.10
CA GLU A 118 -4.48 13.76 -3.82
C GLU A 118 -3.82 14.76 -2.86
N GLU A 119 -4.49 15.09 -1.76
CA GLU A 119 -3.96 15.97 -0.73
C GLU A 119 -2.75 15.34 -0.03
N MET A 120 -2.81 14.04 0.25
CA MET A 120 -1.69 13.30 0.84
C MET A 120 -0.51 13.19 -0.12
N TYR A 121 -0.78 12.98 -1.42
CA TYR A 121 0.25 12.99 -2.45
C TYR A 121 0.94 14.36 -2.53
N THR A 122 0.16 15.45 -2.52
CA THR A 122 0.67 16.83 -2.55
C THR A 122 1.59 17.11 -1.35
N VAL A 123 1.18 16.72 -0.15
CA VAL A 123 2.02 16.85 1.05
C VAL A 123 3.27 15.99 0.92
N LYS A 124 3.13 14.72 0.51
CA LYS A 124 4.25 13.78 0.34
C LYS A 124 5.34 14.36 -0.56
N GLN A 125 5.00 15.00 -1.68
CA GLN A 125 6.00 15.58 -2.60
C GLN A 125 6.95 16.58 -1.92
N HIS A 126 6.48 17.29 -0.89
CA HIS A 126 7.23 18.37 -0.26
C HIS A 126 7.92 17.96 1.04
N VAL A 127 7.36 16.99 1.78
CA VAL A 127 7.86 16.62 3.12
C VAL A 127 8.22 15.15 3.27
N HIS A 128 8.42 14.42 2.16
CA HIS A 128 8.69 12.98 2.22
C HIS A 128 9.93 12.67 3.07
N LYS A 129 11.01 13.45 2.91
CA LYS A 129 12.28 13.21 3.60
C LYS A 129 12.14 13.45 5.10
N GLU A 130 11.46 14.52 5.48
CA GLU A 130 11.15 14.89 6.85
C GLU A 130 10.24 13.84 7.50
N TYR A 131 9.23 13.37 6.78
CA TYR A 131 8.37 12.29 7.23
C TYR A 131 9.16 10.98 7.45
N VAL A 132 10.03 10.60 6.52
CA VAL A 132 10.87 9.40 6.66
C VAL A 132 11.76 9.51 7.89
N ASN A 133 12.39 10.67 8.12
CA ASN A 133 13.20 10.92 9.30
C ASN A 133 12.36 10.86 10.59
N PHE A 134 11.21 11.53 10.63
CA PHE A 134 10.27 11.51 11.74
C PHE A 134 9.84 10.08 12.10
N ARG A 135 9.43 9.31 11.09
CA ARG A 135 9.03 7.91 11.26
C ARG A 135 10.18 7.06 11.80
N ASN A 136 11.38 7.20 11.25
CA ASN A 136 12.52 6.39 11.69
C ASN A 136 12.95 6.72 13.13
N VAL A 137 12.75 7.96 13.59
CA VAL A 137 13.07 8.36 14.97
C VAL A 137 12.01 7.91 15.98
N LEU A 138 10.73 7.92 15.60
CA LEU A 138 9.62 7.72 16.56
C LEU A 138 8.91 6.37 16.45
N CYS A 139 9.04 5.68 15.32
CA CYS A 139 8.27 4.48 15.00
C CYS A 139 9.13 3.23 14.76
N GLN A 140 10.46 3.34 14.81
CA GLN A 140 11.41 2.22 14.76
C GLN A 140 12.09 2.07 16.11
#